data_AF-A0A953W9P4-F1
#
_entry.id   AF-A0A953W9P4-F1
#
_cell.length_a   1.000
_cell.length_b   1.000
_cell.length_c   1.000
_cell.angle_alpha   90.00
_cell.angle_beta   90.00
_cell.angle_gamma   90.00
#
_symmetry.space_group_name_H-M   'P 1'
#
loop_
_entity.id
_entity.type
_entity.pdbx_description
1 polymer ?
#
loop_
_entity_poly.entity_id
_entity_poly.type
_entity_poly.pdbx_seq_one_letter_code
_entity_poly.pdbx_strand_id
1 'polypeptide(L)'
;FVDGKVWAVGVRLRDDCPILNTPLRQVAELFPDLKITIVAIKREGRIWRAHAEDQLEAHDEIYFVADRNDVSRALEIMGETERQARRVIIIGGGNIGLYVATGLEKLGNMKIRLVERDRERAEIVAEQL
;
A
#
# COMPACT_ATOMS: atom_id res chain seq x y z
N PHE A 1 -4.21 6.97 12.28
CA PHE A 1 -4.42 8.25 12.99
C PHE A 1 -5.90 8.41 13.31
N VAL A 2 -6.27 9.26 14.28
CA VAL A 2 -7.68 9.60 14.59
C VAL A 2 -8.58 8.36 14.68
N ASP A 3 -8.26 7.45 15.61
CA ASP A 3 -8.99 6.19 15.83
C ASP A 3 -9.21 5.33 14.57
N GLY A 4 -8.26 5.39 13.63
CA GLY A 4 -8.30 4.62 12.38
C GLY A 4 -9.16 5.22 11.27
N LYS A 5 -9.72 6.43 11.47
CA LYS A 5 -10.49 7.15 10.45
C LYS A 5 -9.61 7.78 9.37
N VAL A 6 -8.36 8.11 9.72
CA VAL A 6 -7.41 8.78 8.83
C VAL A 6 -6.14 7.97 8.68
N TRP A 7 -5.72 7.78 7.43
CA TRP A 7 -4.59 6.96 7.02
C TRP A 7 -3.55 7.83 6.34
N ALA A 8 -2.28 7.61 6.68
CA ALA A 8 -1.15 8.16 5.96
C ALA A 8 -0.59 7.04 5.08
N VAL A 9 -0.45 7.30 3.79
CA VAL A 9 -0.10 6.31 2.78
C VAL A 9 1.09 6.83 1.99
N GLY A 10 2.09 5.97 1.78
CA GLY A 10 3.22 6.22 0.89
C GLY A 10 3.08 5.36 -0.36
N VAL A 11 3.24 5.95 -1.52
CA VAL A 11 3.19 5.24 -2.81
C VAL A 11 4.30 5.74 -3.71
N ARG A 12 4.85 4.82 -4.52
CA ARG A 12 5.83 5.15 -5.55
C ARG A 12 5.13 5.21 -6.90
N LEU A 13 5.18 6.37 -7.55
CA LEU A 13 4.56 6.57 -8.86
C LEU A 13 5.33 5.78 -9.92
N ARG A 14 4.58 5.10 -10.79
CA ARG A 14 5.11 4.39 -11.95
C ARG A 14 4.99 5.25 -13.20
N ASP A 15 5.70 4.86 -14.25
CA ASP A 15 5.67 5.56 -15.55
C ASP A 15 4.28 5.59 -16.19
N ASP A 16 3.40 4.64 -15.82
CA ASP A 16 2.01 4.54 -16.30
C ASP A 16 1.00 5.29 -15.43
N CYS A 17 1.46 6.07 -14.45
CA CYS A 17 0.58 6.82 -13.54
C CYS A 17 -0.20 7.92 -14.30
N PRO A 18 -1.55 7.96 -14.23
CA PRO A 18 -2.37 8.90 -15.00
C PRO A 18 -2.16 10.38 -14.67
N ILE A 19 -1.63 10.68 -13.48
CA ILE A 19 -1.50 12.05 -12.95
C ILE A 19 -0.07 12.61 -13.02
N LEU A 20 0.82 11.96 -13.78
CA LEU A 20 2.17 12.49 -14.03
C LEU A 20 2.12 13.83 -14.78
N ASN A 21 3.17 14.64 -14.57
CA ASN A 21 3.35 15.97 -15.16
C ASN A 21 2.16 16.92 -14.90
N THR A 22 1.40 16.66 -13.85
CA THR A 22 0.23 17.45 -13.45
C THR A 22 0.54 18.15 -12.12
N PRO A 23 0.35 19.49 -12.03
CA PRO A 23 0.46 20.21 -10.77
C PRO A 23 -0.55 19.71 -9.73
N LEU A 24 -0.17 19.67 -8.45
CA LEU A 24 -1.04 19.17 -7.38
C LEU A 24 -2.39 19.90 -7.28
N ARG A 25 -2.43 21.21 -7.55
CA ARG A 25 -3.71 21.96 -7.61
C ARG A 25 -4.68 21.37 -8.62
N GLN A 26 -4.16 20.95 -9.78
CA GLN A 26 -4.96 20.41 -10.87
C GLN A 26 -5.41 18.99 -10.53
N VAL A 27 -4.59 18.20 -9.84
CA VAL A 27 -5.01 16.89 -9.30
C VAL A 27 -6.22 17.06 -8.36
N ALA A 28 -6.20 18.06 -7.47
CA ALA A 28 -7.33 18.35 -6.59
C ALA A 28 -8.60 18.79 -7.36
N GLU A 29 -8.45 19.55 -8.44
CA GLU A 29 -9.56 19.96 -9.32
C GLU A 29 -10.15 18.80 -10.13
N LEU A 30 -9.32 17.85 -10.57
CA LEU A 30 -9.76 16.67 -11.32
C LEU A 30 -10.55 15.68 -10.43
N PHE A 31 -10.28 15.67 -9.12
CA PHE A 31 -10.88 14.74 -8.17
C PHE A 31 -11.45 15.46 -6.93
N PRO A 32 -12.47 16.33 -7.10
CA PRO A 32 -12.96 17.18 -6.01
C PRO A 32 -13.63 16.42 -4.87
N ASP A 33 -14.19 15.23 -5.15
CA ASP A 33 -14.83 14.38 -4.15
C ASP A 33 -13.84 13.52 -3.36
N LEU A 34 -12.56 13.52 -3.73
CA LEU A 34 -11.54 12.71 -3.09
C LEU A 34 -10.87 13.49 -1.97
N LYS A 35 -11.16 13.12 -0.71
CA LYS A 35 -10.61 13.81 0.47
C LYS A 35 -9.19 13.35 0.77
N ILE A 36 -8.26 13.71 -0.11
CA ILE A 36 -6.84 13.46 0.08
C ILE A 36 -6.04 14.76 0.18
N THR A 37 -4.92 14.68 0.87
CA THR A 37 -3.92 15.74 0.89
C THR A 37 -2.56 15.11 0.71
N ILE A 38 -1.89 15.39 -0.41
CA ILE A 38 -0.49 15.05 -0.60
C ILE A 38 0.33 16.00 0.29
N VAL A 39 1.09 15.43 1.23
CA VAL A 39 1.82 16.18 2.27
C VAL A 39 3.30 16.28 1.97
N ALA A 40 3.87 15.30 1.26
CA ALA A 40 5.28 15.29 0.91
C ALA A 40 5.53 14.54 -0.40
N ILE A 41 6.56 14.98 -1.10
CA ILE A 41 7.10 14.32 -2.28
C ILE A 41 8.57 14.01 -1.97
N LYS A 42 9.00 12.80 -2.31
CA LYS A 42 10.39 12.38 -2.25
C LYS A 42 10.84 11.94 -3.64
N ARG A 43 11.89 12.61 -4.14
CA ARG A 43 12.50 12.37 -5.45
C ARG A 43 14.00 12.24 -5.28
N GLU A 44 14.59 11.19 -5.84
CA GLU A 44 16.05 10.96 -5.81
C GLU A 44 16.68 11.09 -4.40
N GLY A 45 15.95 10.61 -3.38
CA GLY A 45 16.40 10.65 -1.99
C GLY A 45 16.21 11.98 -1.27
N ARG A 46 15.72 13.04 -1.94
CA ARG A 46 15.35 14.32 -1.31
C ARG A 46 13.85 14.35 -1.05
N ILE A 47 13.45 14.80 0.14
CA ILE A 47 12.05 14.95 0.54
C ILE A 47 11.74 16.42 0.80
N TRP A 48 10.59 16.88 0.35
CA TRP A 48 10.08 18.22 0.64
C TRP A 48 8.58 18.19 0.91
N ARG A 49 8.08 19.25 1.53
CA ARG A 49 6.65 19.47 1.73
C ARG A 49 6.01 19.76 0.38
N ALA A 50 4.92 19.08 0.09
CA ALA A 50 4.18 19.27 -1.14
C ALA A 50 3.50 20.66 -1.20
N HIS A 51 3.62 21.33 -2.34
CA HIS A 51 2.99 22.61 -2.67
C HIS A 51 2.06 22.45 -3.89
N ALA A 52 1.08 23.35 -3.99
CA ALA A 52 0.07 23.32 -5.06
C ALA A 52 0.65 23.35 -6.49
N GLU A 53 1.83 23.96 -6.64
CA GLU A 53 2.56 24.10 -7.91
C GLU A 53 3.47 22.91 -8.23
N ASP A 54 3.73 22.05 -7.26
CA ASP A 54 4.62 20.90 -7.48
C ASP A 54 4.00 19.96 -8.51
N GLN A 55 4.84 19.49 -9.42
CA GLN A 55 4.45 18.51 -10.43
C GLN A 55 4.96 17.13 -10.05
N LEU A 56 4.08 16.15 -10.20
CA LEU A 56 4.40 14.74 -9.99
C LEU A 56 5.19 14.19 -11.16
N GLU A 57 6.27 13.49 -10.88
CA GLU A 57 7.09 12.81 -11.87
C GLU A 57 7.14 11.30 -11.62
N ALA A 58 7.51 10.55 -12.65
CA ALA A 58 7.70 9.13 -12.53
C ALA A 58 8.73 8.82 -11.44
N HIS A 59 8.50 7.75 -10.69
CA HIS A 59 9.33 7.30 -9.58
C HIS A 59 9.35 8.19 -8.33
N ASP A 60 8.55 9.25 -8.28
CA ASP A 60 8.32 9.96 -7.03
C ASP A 60 7.73 9.04 -5.98
N GLU A 61 8.25 9.12 -4.76
CA GLU A 61 7.61 8.59 -3.57
C GLU A 61 6.75 9.70 -2.97
N ILE A 62 5.44 9.62 -3.15
CA ILE A 62 4.50 10.59 -2.58
C ILE A 62 3.89 10.05 -1.29
N TYR A 63 3.66 10.96 -0.36
CA TYR A 63 2.99 10.68 0.90
C TYR A 63 1.72 11.51 0.97
N PHE A 64 0.59 10.86 1.21
CA PHE A 64 -0.69 11.53 1.33
C PHE A 64 -1.47 11.05 2.55
N VAL A 65 -2.37 11.92 3.00
CA VAL A 65 -3.32 11.63 4.07
C VAL A 65 -4.72 11.56 3.47
N ALA A 66 -5.49 10.54 3.85
CA ALA A 66 -6.82 10.29 3.33
C ALA A 66 -7.78 9.84 4.45
N ASP A 67 -9.08 10.06 4.26
CA ASP A 67 -10.09 9.25 4.97
C ASP A 67 -9.89 7.77 4.61
N ARG A 68 -10.07 6.88 5.58
CA ARG A 68 -9.93 5.43 5.38
C ARG A 68 -10.73 4.94 4.17
N ASN A 69 -11.92 5.49 3.93
CA ASN A 69 -12.80 5.07 2.84
C ASN A 69 -12.31 5.55 1.46
N ASP A 70 -11.45 6.57 1.42
CA ASP A 70 -10.94 7.17 0.19
C ASP A 70 -9.58 6.60 -0.24
N VAL A 71 -8.90 5.83 0.63
CA VAL A 71 -7.56 5.26 0.35
C VAL A 71 -7.55 4.42 -0.93
N SER A 72 -8.51 3.50 -1.09
CA SER A 72 -8.55 2.61 -2.27
C SER A 72 -8.70 3.40 -3.56
N ARG A 73 -9.61 4.37 -3.58
CA ARG A 73 -9.85 5.24 -4.74
C ARG A 73 -8.63 6.12 -5.04
N ALA A 74 -7.95 6.62 -4.01
CA ALA A 74 -6.72 7.39 -4.17
C ALA A 74 -5.59 6.57 -4.81
N LEU A 75 -5.42 5.32 -4.38
CA LEU A 75 -4.46 4.40 -4.96
C LEU A 75 -4.76 4.11 -6.44
N GLU A 76 -6.03 3.87 -6.79
CA GLU A 76 -6.44 3.65 -8.18
C GLU A 76 -6.08 4.83 -9.10
N ILE A 77 -6.31 6.07 -8.66
CA ILE A 77 -5.96 7.28 -9.41
C ILE A 77 -4.45 7.41 -9.62
N MET A 78 -3.67 6.97 -8.65
CA MET A 78 -2.20 6.94 -8.72
C MET A 78 -1.68 5.77 -9.57
N GLY A 79 -2.57 4.99 -10.19
CA GLY A 79 -2.25 3.83 -11.01
C GLY A 79 -2.07 2.54 -10.19
N GLU A 80 -2.18 2.59 -8.87
CA GLU A 80 -2.11 1.41 -8.01
C GLU A 80 -3.45 0.65 -8.03
N THR A 81 -3.73 -0.04 -9.13
CA THR A 81 -4.80 -1.04 -9.16
C THR A 81 -4.34 -2.28 -8.41
N GLU A 82 -4.97 -2.58 -7.27
CA GLU A 82 -4.70 -3.80 -6.53
C GLU A 82 -4.92 -5.03 -7.43
N ARG A 83 -3.84 -5.70 -7.82
CA ARG A 83 -3.93 -7.12 -8.17
C ARG A 83 -4.00 -7.88 -6.85
N GLN A 84 -5.21 -8.26 -6.46
CA GLN A 84 -5.42 -9.12 -5.31
C GLN A 84 -4.47 -10.33 -5.41
N ALA A 85 -3.57 -10.46 -4.42
CA ALA A 85 -2.58 -11.53 -4.41
C ALA A 85 -3.32 -12.87 -4.27
N ARG A 86 -3.36 -13.67 -5.34
CA ARG A 86 -4.04 -14.98 -5.31
C ARG A 86 -3.20 -16.07 -4.65
N ARG A 87 -1.90 -15.85 -4.51
CA ARG A 87 -0.93 -16.82 -3.97
C ARG A 87 0.11 -16.09 -3.13
N VAL A 88 0.29 -16.53 -1.88
CA VAL A 88 1.27 -15.98 -0.94
C VAL A 88 2.17 -17.13 -0.48
N ILE A 89 3.48 -16.91 -0.53
CA ILE A 89 4.47 -17.84 0.05
C ILE A 89 5.11 -17.15 1.25
N ILE A 90 5.03 -17.79 2.42
CA ILE A 90 5.63 -17.34 3.66
C ILE A 90 6.83 -18.23 3.94
N ILE A 91 8.02 -17.64 4.10
CA ILE A 91 9.24 -18.36 4.45
C ILE A 91 9.52 -18.14 5.94
N GLY A 92 9.51 -19.22 6.70
CA GLY A 92 9.62 -19.23 8.16
C GLY A 92 8.26 -19.35 8.84
N GLY A 93 8.09 -20.40 9.62
CA GLY A 93 6.94 -20.73 10.45
C GLY A 93 7.09 -20.31 11.92
N GLY A 94 8.03 -19.41 12.23
CA GLY A 94 8.11 -18.77 13.55
C GLY A 94 6.84 -18.00 13.91
N ASN A 95 6.82 -17.36 15.08
CA ASN A 95 5.61 -16.69 15.60
C ASN A 95 5.00 -15.68 14.61
N ILE A 96 5.84 -14.89 13.94
CA ILE A 96 5.38 -13.89 12.96
C ILE A 96 4.82 -14.58 11.72
N GLY A 97 5.53 -15.57 11.15
CA GLY A 97 5.11 -16.25 9.94
C GLY A 97 3.78 -16.98 10.10
N LEU A 98 3.62 -17.68 11.23
CA LEU A 98 2.36 -18.30 11.61
C LEU A 98 1.24 -17.26 11.82
N TYR A 99 1.50 -16.20 12.59
CA TYR A 99 0.50 -15.15 12.83
C TYR A 99 0.00 -14.51 11.53
N VAL A 100 0.92 -14.22 10.60
CA VAL A 100 0.59 -13.70 9.27
C VAL A 100 -0.19 -14.72 8.46
N ALA A 101 0.24 -16.00 8.44
CA ALA A 101 -0.45 -17.07 7.73
C ALA A 101 -1.91 -17.22 8.19
N THR A 102 -2.13 -17.34 9.50
CA THR A 102 -3.48 -17.46 10.08
C THR A 102 -4.34 -16.21 9.82
N GLY A 103 -3.74 -15.02 9.87
CA GLY A 103 -4.44 -13.77 9.56
C GLY A 103 -4.90 -13.71 8.10
N LEU A 104 -4.03 -14.13 7.17
CA LEU A 104 -4.35 -14.18 5.75
C LEU A 104 -5.36 -15.28 5.42
N GLU A 105 -5.30 -16.44 6.08
CA GLU A 105 -6.30 -17.51 5.88
C GLU A 105 -7.71 -17.07 6.27
N LYS A 106 -7.85 -16.32 7.36
CA LYS A 106 -9.15 -15.77 7.80
C LYS A 106 -9.78 -14.83 6.77
N LEU A 107 -8.99 -14.20 5.90
CA LEU A 107 -9.50 -13.38 4.80
C LEU A 107 -10.07 -14.23 3.65
N GLY A 108 -9.68 -15.51 3.55
CA GLY A 108 -10.30 -16.54 2.70
C GLY A 108 -10.11 -16.39 1.19
N ASN A 109 -9.35 -15.40 0.73
CA ASN A 109 -9.26 -15.02 -0.68
C ASN A 109 -7.89 -15.30 -1.33
N MET A 110 -6.97 -15.96 -0.62
CA MET A 110 -5.61 -16.24 -1.08
C MET A 110 -5.22 -17.71 -0.84
N LYS A 111 -4.42 -18.29 -1.73
CA LYS A 111 -3.75 -19.57 -1.48
C LYS A 111 -2.43 -19.33 -0.76
N ILE A 112 -2.30 -19.80 0.46
CA ILE A 112 -1.11 -19.59 1.29
C ILE A 112 -0.26 -20.86 1.28
N ARG A 113 1.06 -20.70 1.16
CA ARG A 113 2.04 -21.77 1.35
C ARG A 113 3.07 -21.29 2.35
N LEU A 114 3.26 -22.03 3.43
CA LEU A 114 4.29 -21.74 4.41
C LEU A 114 5.43 -22.76 4.26
N VAL A 115 6.66 -22.26 4.21
CA VAL A 115 7.88 -23.07 4.11
C VAL A 115 8.69 -22.87 5.38
N GLU A 116 8.80 -23.92 6.19
CA GLU A 116 9.63 -23.96 7.39
C GLU A 116 10.76 -24.98 7.19
N ARG A 117 11.97 -24.61 7.63
CA ARG A 117 13.18 -25.42 7.51
C ARG A 117 13.23 -26.49 8.60
N ASP A 118 12.86 -26.13 9.83
CA ASP A 118 12.87 -27.05 10.95
C ASP A 118 11.64 -27.99 10.88
N ARG A 119 11.89 -29.30 10.90
CA ARG A 119 10.83 -30.29 10.68
C ARG A 119 9.80 -30.30 11.81
N GLU A 120 10.27 -30.25 13.06
CA GLU A 120 9.39 -30.29 14.24
C GLU A 120 8.49 -29.05 14.26
N ARG A 121 9.07 -27.87 13.97
CA ARG A 121 8.31 -26.64 13.82
C ARG A 121 7.32 -26.69 12.66
N ALA A 122 7.71 -27.26 11.52
CA ALA A 122 6.84 -27.40 10.37
C ALA A 122 5.60 -28.25 10.67
N GLU A 123 5.78 -29.34 11.43
CA GLU A 123 4.68 -30.20 11.88
C GLU A 123 3.71 -29.43 12.80
N ILE A 124 4.23 -28.69 13.79
CA ILE A 124 3.40 -27.84 14.68
C ILE A 124 2.61 -26.79 13.88
N VAL A 125 3.26 -26.13 12.92
CA VAL A 125 2.62 -25.08 12.11
C VAL A 125 1.54 -25.67 11.20
N ALA A 126 1.75 -26.87 10.67
CA ALA A 126 0.78 -27.58 9.84
C ALA A 126 -0.48 -28.03 10.61
N GLU A 127 -0.40 -28.20 11.94
CA GLU A 127 -1.58 -28.47 12.78
C GLU A 127 -2.40 -27.21 13.09
N GLN A 128 -1.81 -26.01 12.93
CA GLN A 128 -2.41 -24.73 13.30
C GLN A 128 -2.96 -23.92 12.11
N LEU A 129 -2.70 -24.38 10.89
CA LEU A 129 -3.19 -23.81 9.63
C LEU A 129 -4.14 -24.79 8.95
#